data_AF-A0A916RV14-F1
#
_entry.id   AF-A0A916RV14-F1
#
_cell.length_a   1.000
_cell.length_b   1.000
_cell.length_c   1.000
_cell.angle_alpha   90.00
_cell.angle_beta   90.00
_cell.angle_gamma   90.00
#
_symmetry.space_group_name_H-M   'P 1'
#
loop_
_entity.id
_entity.type
_entity.pdbx_description
1 polymer ?
#
loop_
_entity_poly.entity_id
_entity_poly.type
_entity_poly.pdbx_seq_one_letter_code
_entity_poly.pdbx_strand_id
1 'polypeptide(L)'
;MNDEFEQQLKKDLERVAAPDGFADRVMRRVQTGESARLHIMPRRMLHVWQAVAAVALIGVLLGSGLAVRQRQERQRAEVLQRQFDLAMQITQRTLSGVGQRISEAGVKQDGEEQ
;
A
#
# COMPACT_ATOMS: atom_id res chain seq x y z
N MET A 1 16.63 19.88 -9.28
CA MET A 1 15.53 20.17 -8.33
C MET A 1 15.65 19.39 -7.02
N ASN A 2 16.19 18.17 -6.98
CA ASN A 2 16.43 17.46 -5.70
C ASN A 2 17.60 18.05 -4.88
N ASP A 3 18.64 18.55 -5.54
CA ASP A 3 19.87 18.97 -4.84
C ASP A 3 19.70 20.23 -3.97
N GLU A 4 18.79 21.12 -4.33
CA GLU A 4 18.50 22.33 -3.53
C GLU A 4 17.75 21.99 -2.24
N PHE A 5 16.83 21.02 -2.32
CA PHE A 5 16.08 20.53 -1.16
C PHE A 5 17.00 19.79 -0.17
N GLU A 6 17.88 18.92 -0.67
CA GLU A 6 18.84 18.20 0.18
C GLU A 6 19.82 19.15 0.86
N GLN A 7 20.27 20.20 0.17
CA GLN A 7 21.13 21.22 0.75
C GLN A 7 20.41 22.04 1.83
N GLN A 8 19.14 22.39 1.61
CA GLN A 8 18.34 23.11 2.58
C GLN A 8 18.10 22.26 3.84
N LEU A 9 17.76 20.98 3.68
CA LEU A 9 17.55 20.06 4.79
C LEU A 9 18.83 19.85 5.61
N LYS A 10 19.99 19.76 4.94
CA LYS A 10 21.29 19.62 5.61
C LYS A 10 21.65 20.86 6.44
N LYS A 11 21.31 22.05 5.93
CA LYS A 11 21.51 23.32 6.65
C LYS A 11 20.60 23.43 7.87
N ASP A 12 19.34 23.03 7.73
CA ASP A 12 18.35 23.13 8.80
C ASP A 12 18.57 22.08 9.91
N LEU A 13 19.19 20.93 9.56
CA LEU A 13 19.55 19.87 10.51
C LEU A 13 20.99 20.01 11.04
N GLU A 14 21.69 21.10 10.71
CA GLU A 14 23.03 21.34 11.23
C GLU A 14 22.98 21.41 12.76
N ARG A 15 23.84 20.61 13.40
CA ARG A 15 23.79 20.41 14.84
C ARG A 15 24.34 21.63 15.56
N VAL A 16 23.46 22.50 16.05
CA VAL A 16 23.85 23.65 16.86
C VAL A 16 24.16 23.20 18.29
N ALA A 17 25.29 23.66 18.82
CA ALA A 17 25.66 23.40 20.21
C ALA A 17 24.60 23.99 21.14
N ALA A 18 24.20 23.21 22.15
CA ALA A 18 23.25 23.68 23.13
C ALA A 18 23.86 24.86 23.94
N PRO A 19 23.08 25.91 24.27
CA PRO A 19 23.56 27.00 25.11
C PRO A 19 24.01 26.50 26.49
N ASP A 20 24.96 27.21 27.10
CA ASP A 20 25.48 26.85 28.42
C ASP A 20 24.36 26.71 29.47
N GLY A 21 24.48 25.67 30.30
CA GLY A 21 23.53 25.31 31.34
C GLY A 21 22.16 24.85 30.83
N PHE A 22 21.97 24.59 29.52
CA PHE A 22 20.71 24.06 28.99
C PHE A 22 20.34 22.71 29.59
N ALA A 23 21.32 21.79 29.66
CA ALA A 23 21.12 20.47 30.26
C ALA A 23 20.70 20.57 31.72
N ASP A 24 21.36 21.43 32.51
CA ASP A 24 21.01 21.65 33.91
C ASP A 24 19.61 22.25 34.10
N ARG A 25 19.22 23.21 33.25
CA ARG A 25 17.87 23.80 33.27
C ARG A 25 16.80 22.76 32.93
N VAL A 26 17.05 21.91 31.94
CA VAL A 26 16.13 20.84 31.55
C VAL A 26 16.01 19.79 32.65
N MET A 27 17.13 19.30 33.17
CA MET A 27 17.14 18.31 34.25
C MET A 27 16.46 18.84 35.51
N ARG A 28 16.70 20.11 35.86
CA ARG A 28 16.02 20.76 37.00
C ARG A 28 14.51 20.85 36.77
N ARG A 29 14.05 21.21 35.56
CA ARG A 29 12.62 21.29 35.20
C ARG A 29 11.92 19.92 35.19
N VAL A 30 12.64 18.86 34.82
CA VAL A 30 12.11 17.48 34.89
C VAL A 30 11.98 17.04 36.34
N GLN A 31 12.98 17.33 37.18
CA GLN A 31 12.96 16.99 38.61
C GLN A 31 11.91 17.78 39.41
N THR A 32 11.63 19.04 39.06
CA THR A 32 10.56 19.83 39.71
C THR A 32 9.15 19.38 39.31
N GLY A 33 9.02 18.39 38.42
CA GLY A 33 7.72 17.92 37.93
C GLY A 33 6.94 18.97 37.15
N GLU A 34 7.54 20.12 36.82
CA GLU A 34 6.87 21.19 36.05
C GLU A 34 6.59 20.78 34.61
N SER A 35 7.32 19.79 34.07
CA SER A 35 6.96 19.16 32.79
C SER A 35 5.65 18.36 32.84
N ALA A 36 5.12 18.00 34.01
CA ALA A 36 3.78 17.41 34.12
C ALA A 36 2.66 18.46 33.95
N ARG A 37 3.00 19.77 33.89
CA ARG A 37 2.07 20.83 33.50
C ARG A 37 2.09 21.10 31.99
N LEU A 38 2.61 20.19 31.18
CA LEU A 38 2.27 20.17 29.75
C LEU A 38 0.75 19.96 29.62
N HIS A 39 0.06 21.09 29.46
CA HIS A 39 -1.36 21.20 29.15
C HIS A 39 -2.27 20.32 30.00
N ILE A 40 -2.68 20.86 31.16
CA ILE A 40 -4.05 20.60 31.63
C ILE A 40 -4.95 21.21 30.54
N MET A 41 -5.20 20.45 29.47
CA MET A 41 -6.12 20.85 28.42
C MET A 41 -7.43 21.17 29.13
N PRO A 42 -8.01 22.36 28.91
CA PRO A 42 -9.27 22.71 29.56
C PRO A 42 -10.25 21.59 29.22
N ARG A 43 -11.00 21.08 30.21
CA ARG A 43 -11.88 19.88 30.06
C ARG A 43 -12.66 19.86 28.74
N ARG A 44 -13.08 21.03 28.23
CA ARG A 44 -13.72 21.20 26.91
C ARG A 44 -12.88 20.70 25.73
N MET A 45 -11.59 21.00 25.70
CA MET A 45 -10.65 20.56 24.67
C MET A 45 -10.45 19.03 24.73
N LEU A 46 -10.46 18.44 25.93
CA LEU A 46 -10.47 16.98 26.10
C LEU A 46 -11.69 16.32 25.44
N HIS A 47 -12.88 16.93 25.56
CA HIS A 47 -14.09 16.43 24.90
C HIS A 47 -14.03 16.58 23.37
N VAL A 48 -13.43 17.66 22.87
CA VAL A 48 -13.21 17.84 21.41
C VAL A 48 -12.28 16.76 20.88
N TRP A 49 -11.17 16.46 21.58
CA TRP A 49 -10.25 15.41 21.16
C TRP A 49 -10.86 14.01 21.27
N GLN A 50 -11.72 13.76 22.27
CA GLN A 50 -12.51 12.53 22.33
C GLN A 50 -13.48 12.41 21.16
N ALA A 51 -14.15 13.50 20.77
CA ALA A 51 -15.04 13.50 19.60
C ALA A 51 -14.25 13.25 18.30
N VAL A 52 -13.08 13.86 18.13
CA VAL A 52 -12.19 13.61 16.99
C VAL A 52 -11.73 12.15 16.96
N ALA A 53 -11.35 11.57 18.10
CA ALA A 53 -10.97 10.17 18.19
C ALA A 53 -12.13 9.23 17.85
N ALA A 54 -13.36 9.54 18.30
CA ALA A 54 -14.56 8.77 17.98
C ALA A 54 -14.88 8.82 16.47
N VAL A 55 -14.82 10.01 15.86
CA VAL A 55 -15.03 10.17 14.41
C VAL A 55 -13.96 9.43 13.60
N ALA A 56 -12.69 9.48 14.04
CA ALA A 56 -11.61 8.75 13.40
C ALA A 56 -11.83 7.23 13.49
N LEU A 57 -12.25 6.71 14.65
CA LEU A 57 -12.58 5.29 14.81
C LEU A 57 -13.75 4.86 13.93
N ILE A 58 -14.82 5.66 13.86
CA ILE A 58 -15.96 5.42 12.97
C ILE A 58 -15.50 5.43 11.50
N GLY A 59 -14.67 6.40 11.12
CA GLY A 59 -14.10 6.49 9.77
C GLY A 59 -13.24 5.28 9.40
N VAL A 60 -12.43 4.76 10.33
CA VAL A 60 -11.64 3.54 10.12
C VAL A 60 -12.54 2.30 10.03
N LEU A 61 -13.56 2.20 10.87
CA LEU A 61 -14.47 1.05 10.89
C LEU A 61 -15.31 0.98 9.61
N LEU A 62 -15.88 2.10 9.17
CA LEU A 62 -16.60 2.16 7.88
C LEU A 62 -15.65 2.07 6.67
N GLY A 63 -14.49 2.74 6.72
CA GLY A 63 -13.52 2.78 5.63
C GLY A 63 -12.84 1.43 5.39
N SER A 64 -12.60 0.64 6.45
CA SER A 64 -12.06 -0.71 6.33
C SER A 64 -12.98 -1.65 5.56
N GLY A 65 -14.30 -1.52 5.71
CA GLY A 65 -15.27 -2.30 4.92
C GLY A 65 -15.16 -2.06 3.41
N LEU A 66 -14.92 -0.81 3.00
CA LEU A 66 -14.72 -0.44 1.60
C LEU A 66 -13.36 -0.94 1.08
N ALA A 67 -12.30 -0.80 1.87
CA ALA A 67 -10.96 -1.27 1.51
C ALA A 67 -10.89 -2.81 1.38
N VAL A 68 -11.63 -3.55 2.22
CA VAL A 68 -11.72 -5.01 2.15
C VAL A 68 -12.44 -5.47 0.88
N ARG A 69 -13.53 -4.79 0.48
CA ARG A 69 -14.24 -5.08 -0.77
C ARG A 69 -13.34 -4.88 -2.00
N GLN A 70 -12.58 -3.79 -2.03
CA GLN A 70 -11.65 -3.53 -3.13
C GLN A 70 -10.55 -4.59 -3.24
N ARG A 71 -10.06 -5.12 -2.11
CA ARG A 71 -9.10 -6.23 -2.11
C ARG A 71 -9.72 -7.55 -2.56
N GLN A 72 -10.95 -7.83 -2.15
CA GLN A 72 -11.66 -9.05 -2.57
C GLN A 72 -11.96 -9.05 -4.08
N GLU A 73 -12.34 -7.91 -4.65
CA GLU A 73 -12.60 -7.81 -6.09
C GLU A 73 -11.34 -8.10 -6.91
N ARG A 74 -10.17 -7.61 -6.49
CA ARG A 74 -8.89 -7.92 -7.13
C ARG A 74 -8.57 -9.42 -7.06
N GLN A 75 -8.76 -10.04 -5.91
CA GLN A 75 -8.54 -11.48 -5.75
C GLN A 75 -9.48 -12.31 -6.64
N ARG A 76 -10.75 -11.90 -6.77
CA ARG A 76 -11.71 -12.58 -7.66
C ARG A 76 -11.34 -12.41 -9.13
N ALA A 77 -10.88 -11.23 -9.54
CA ALA A 77 -10.42 -10.98 -10.90
C ALA A 77 -9.19 -11.84 -11.25
N GLU A 78 -8.23 -11.97 -10.33
CA GLU A 78 -7.05 -12.82 -10.53
C GLU A 78 -7.41 -14.30 -10.68
N VAL A 79 -8.36 -14.81 -9.89
CA VAL A 79 -8.80 -16.21 -9.98
C VAL A 79 -9.49 -16.48 -11.32
N LEU A 80 -10.35 -15.58 -11.78
CA LEU A 80 -11.02 -15.70 -13.08
C LEU A 80 -10.01 -15.63 -14.23
N GLN A 81 -9.02 -14.73 -14.16
CA GLN A 81 -7.95 -14.65 -15.15
C GLN A 81 -7.17 -15.96 -15.27
N ARG A 82 -6.80 -16.59 -14.15
CA ARG A 82 -6.07 -17.88 -14.18
C ARG A 82 -6.87 -18.99 -14.84
N GLN A 83 -8.18 -19.07 -14.57
CA GLN A 83 -9.05 -20.10 -15.16
C GLN A 83 -9.22 -19.87 -16.67
N PHE A 84 -9.42 -18.62 -17.08
CA PHE A 84 -9.52 -18.27 -18.49
C PHE A 84 -8.24 -18.58 -19.26
N ASP A 85 -7.08 -18.21 -18.70
CA ASP A 85 -5.78 -18.42 -19.33
C ASP A 85 -5.49 -19.92 -19.55
N LEU A 86 -5.85 -20.75 -18.56
CA LEU A 86 -5.73 -22.20 -18.65
C LEU A 86 -6.66 -22.79 -19.71
N ALA A 87 -7.91 -22.31 -19.78
CA ALA A 87 -8.87 -22.72 -20.81
C ALA A 87 -8.41 -22.34 -22.23
N MET A 88 -7.86 -21.14 -22.40
CA MET A 88 -7.26 -20.69 -23.67
C MET A 88 -6.07 -21.57 -24.06
N GLN A 89 -5.21 -21.92 -23.10
CA GLN A 89 -4.05 -22.76 -23.36
C GLN A 89 -4.45 -24.18 -23.80
N ILE A 90 -5.49 -24.76 -23.18
CA ILE A 90 -6.07 -26.04 -23.62
C ILE A 90 -6.62 -25.92 -25.04
N THR A 91 -7.41 -24.87 -25.30
CA THR A 91 -8.04 -24.63 -26.60
C THR A 91 -6.99 -24.50 -27.70
N GLN A 92 -5.90 -23.80 -27.44
CA GLN A 92 -4.81 -23.61 -28.38
C GLN A 92 -4.03 -24.91 -28.67
N ARG A 93 -3.84 -25.77 -27.65
CA ARG A 93 -3.28 -27.12 -27.83
C ARG A 93 -4.21 -28.02 -28.66
N THR A 94 -5.52 -27.92 -28.45
CA THR A 94 -6.51 -28.68 -29.23
C THR A 94 -6.53 -28.22 -30.68
N LEU A 95 -6.55 -26.89 -30.92
CA LEU A 95 -6.53 -26.31 -32.27
C LEU A 95 -5.26 -26.68 -33.04
N SER A 96 -4.09 -26.63 -32.39
CA SER A 96 -2.82 -27.05 -33.02
C SER A 96 -2.83 -28.55 -33.36
N GLY A 97 -3.36 -29.40 -32.48
CA GLY A 97 -3.52 -30.83 -32.75
C GLY A 97 -4.49 -31.13 -33.90
N VAL A 98 -5.57 -30.36 -34.06
CA VAL A 98 -6.51 -30.49 -35.19
C VAL A 98 -5.84 -30.04 -36.49
N GLY A 99 -5.12 -28.92 -36.48
CA GLY A 99 -4.40 -28.42 -37.66
C GLY A 99 -3.34 -29.40 -38.18
N GLN A 100 -2.66 -30.09 -37.26
CA GLN A 100 -1.67 -31.12 -37.61
C GLN A 100 -2.32 -32.33 -38.28
N ARG A 101 -3.48 -32.79 -37.78
CA ARG A 101 -4.23 -33.90 -38.39
C ARG A 101 -4.80 -33.54 -39.77
N ILE A 102 -5.25 -32.31 -39.96
CA ILE A 102 -5.72 -31.84 -41.27
C ILE A 102 -4.55 -31.76 -42.26
N SER A 103 -3.37 -31.30 -41.83
CA SER A 103 -2.18 -31.27 -42.69
C SER A 103 -1.71 -32.68 -43.07
N GLU A 104 -1.69 -33.63 -42.13
CA GLU A 104 -1.32 -35.02 -42.41
C GLU A 104 -2.33 -35.74 -43.31
N ALA A 105 -3.62 -35.45 -43.16
CA ALA A 105 -4.67 -36.02 -44.02
C ALA A 105 -4.68 -35.38 -45.42
N GLY A 106 -4.47 -34.06 -45.51
CA GLY A 106 -4.36 -33.34 -46.78
C GLY A 106 -3.13 -33.77 -47.59
N VAL A 107 -1.98 -33.98 -46.94
CA VAL A 107 -0.76 -34.49 -47.60
C VAL A 107 -0.90 -35.93 -48.11
N LYS A 108 -1.74 -36.76 -47.47
CA LYS A 108 -2.02 -38.12 -47.95
C LYS A 108 -2.99 -38.17 -49.12
N GLN A 109 -3.80 -37.14 -49.33
CA GLN A 109 -4.83 -37.15 -50.37
C GLN A 109 -4.31 -36.67 -51.74
N ASP A 110 -3.19 -35.95 -51.77
CA ASP A 110 -2.54 -35.47 -53.01
C ASP A 110 -1.45 -36.43 -53.56
N GLY A 111 -1.23 -37.58 -52.91
CA GLY A 111 -0.12 -38.50 -53.22
C GLY A 111 -0.46 -39.78 -53.99
N GLU A 112 -1.74 -40.07 -54.26
CA GLU A 112 -2.17 -41.34 -54.87
C GLU A 112 -3.08 -41.13 -56.11
N GLU A 113 -2.60 -40.41 -57.12
CA GLU A 113 -3.11 -40.55 -58.50
C GLU A 113 -1.97 -40.36 -59.51
N GLN A 114 -1.13 -41.39 -59.72
CA GLN A 114 -0.38 -41.61 -60.96
C GLN A 114 -0.30 -43.10 -61.29
#